data_AF-A0A0Q2XEI8-F1
#
_entry.id   AF-A0A0Q2XEI8-F1
#
_cell.length_a   1.000
_cell.length_b   1.000
_cell.length_c   1.000
_cell.angle_alpha   90.00
_cell.angle_beta   90.00
_cell.angle_gamma   90.00
#
_symmetry.space_group_name_H-M   'P 1'
#
loop_
_entity.id
_entity.type
_entity.pdbx_description
1 polymer ?
#
loop_
_entity_poly.entity_id
_entity_poly.type
_entity_poly.pdbx_seq_one_letter_code
_entity_poly.pdbx_strand_id
1 'polypeptide(L)' 'MFGLMIGSVGMMIQAGFIIGCGLLLDTFVVRTVTVPAIATLLREKSWWPHRPKKMDIHGSGRGAVAP' A
#
# COMPACT_ATOMS: atom_id res chain seq x y z
N MET A 1 -44.61 -22.34 2.32
CA MET A 1 -44.20 -21.02 1.78
C MET A 1 -43.21 -20.29 2.69
N PHE A 2 -43.35 -20.37 4.02
CA PHE A 2 -42.45 -19.74 5.00
C PHE A 2 -40.95 -20.13 4.87
N GLY A 3 -40.66 -21.37 4.46
CA GLY A 3 -39.28 -21.85 4.27
C GLY A 3 -38.53 -21.21 3.09
N LEU A 4 -39.23 -20.85 2.01
CA LEU A 4 -38.63 -20.08 0.90
C LEU A 4 -38.39 -18.63 1.31
N MET A 5 -39.26 -18.07 2.15
CA MET A 5 -39.12 -16.71 2.69
C MET A 5 -37.93 -16.61 3.66
N ILE A 6 -37.77 -17.56 4.59
CA ILE A 6 -36.60 -17.68 5.48
C ILE A 6 -35.32 -18.00 4.68
N GLY A 7 -35.39 -18.90 3.69
CA GLY A 7 -34.26 -19.22 2.83
C GLY A 7 -33.76 -18.03 2.01
N SER A 8 -34.68 -17.21 1.50
CA SER A 8 -34.34 -15.99 0.75
C SER A 8 -33.75 -14.89 1.63
N VAL A 9 -34.27 -14.68 2.84
CA VAL A 9 -33.74 -13.66 3.77
C VAL A 9 -32.36 -14.06 4.30
N GLY A 10 -32.15 -15.35 4.62
CA GLY A 10 -30.84 -15.86 5.02
C GLY A 10 -29.79 -15.68 3.93
N MET A 11 -30.17 -15.87 2.66
CA MET A 11 -29.28 -15.65 1.53
C MET A 11 -28.87 -14.18 1.38
N MET A 12 -29.78 -13.22 1.61
CA MET A 12 -29.42 -11.79 1.62
C MET A 12 -28.46 -11.43 2.75
N ILE A 13 -28.65 -12.01 3.94
CA ILE A 13 -27.75 -11.80 5.08
C ILE A 13 -26.37 -12.40 4.81
N GLN A 14 -26.29 -13.63 4.28
CA GLN A 14 -25.03 -14.25 3.89
C GLN A 14 -24.32 -13.45 2.80
N ALA A 15 -25.03 -13.01 1.76
CA ALA A 15 -24.45 -12.20 0.70
C ALA A 15 -23.92 -10.87 1.25
N GLY A 16 -24.70 -10.17 2.08
CA GLY A 16 -24.27 -8.93 2.74
C GLY A 16 -23.07 -9.14 3.67
N PHE A 17 -23.04 -10.25 4.41
CA PHE A 17 -21.93 -10.59 5.28
C PHE A 17 -20.65 -10.90 4.50
N ILE A 18 -20.73 -11.69 3.42
CA ILE A 18 -19.59 -12.02 2.57
C ILE A 18 -19.06 -10.77 1.86
N ILE A 19 -19.94 -9.93 1.31
CA ILE A 19 -19.55 -8.67 0.66
C ILE A 19 -18.94 -7.72 1.69
N GLY A 20 -19.54 -7.58 2.87
CA GLY A 20 -19.04 -6.72 3.95
C GLY A 20 -17.69 -7.19 4.47
N CYS A 21 -17.54 -8.48 4.80
CA CYS A 21 -16.24 -9.05 5.19
C CYS A 21 -15.21 -8.94 4.08
N GLY A 22 -15.58 -9.21 2.82
CA GLY A 22 -14.70 -9.07 1.67
C GLY A 22 -14.21 -7.65 1.46
N LEU A 23 -15.09 -6.66 1.63
CA LEU A 23 -14.75 -5.24 1.50
C LEU A 23 -13.84 -4.77 2.65
N LEU A 24 -14.12 -5.21 3.89
CA LEU A 24 -13.25 -4.95 5.04
C LEU A 24 -11.87 -5.58 4.83
N LEU A 25 -11.82 -6.83 4.38
CA LEU A 25 -10.56 -7.49 4.05
C LEU A 25 -9.85 -6.78 2.90
N ASP A 26 -10.53 -6.30 1.86
CA ASP A 26 -9.89 -5.57 0.76
C ASP A 26 -9.30 -4.22 1.24
N THR A 27 -10.08 -3.44 1.99
CA THR A 27 -9.60 -2.13 2.49
C THR A 27 -8.48 -2.25 3.50
N PHE A 28 -8.53 -3.23 4.40
CA PHE A 28 -7.47 -3.42 5.37
C PHE A 28 -6.32 -4.26 4.81
N VAL A 29 -6.56 -5.46 4.30
CA VAL A 29 -5.48 -6.36 3.84
C VAL A 29 -4.80 -5.82 2.58
N VAL A 30 -5.57 -5.47 1.54
CA VAL A 30 -4.95 -5.08 0.27
C VAL A 30 -4.29 -3.70 0.38
N ARG A 31 -4.92 -2.70 1.02
CA ARG A 31 -4.27 -1.38 1.18
C ARG A 31 -3.11 -1.39 2.17
N THR A 32 -3.15 -2.17 3.25
CA THR A 32 -2.09 -2.11 4.29
C THR A 32 -0.96 -3.11 4.08
N VAL A 33 -1.18 -4.21 3.37
CA VAL A 33 -0.15 -5.24 3.14
C VAL A 33 0.25 -5.29 1.67
N THR A 34 -0.73 -5.42 0.77
CA THR A 34 -0.44 -5.60 -0.66
C THR A 34 0.13 -4.33 -1.29
N VAL A 35 -0.40 -3.14 -0.99
CA VAL A 35 0.14 -1.87 -1.52
C VAL A 35 1.59 -1.60 -1.11
N PRO A 36 1.99 -1.67 0.19
CA PRO A 36 3.41 -1.49 0.55
C PRO A 36 4.29 -2.66 0.10
N ALA A 37 3.79 -3.90 0.06
CA ALA A 37 4.54 -5.03 -0.48
C ALA A 37 4.83 -4.85 -1.99
N ILE A 38 3.84 -4.44 -2.78
CA ILE A 38 4.01 -4.12 -4.20
C ILE A 38 4.93 -2.90 -4.37
N ALA A 39 4.81 -1.86 -3.54
CA ALA A 39 5.71 -0.69 -3.60
C ALA A 39 7.17 -1.04 -3.29
N THR A 40 7.41 -1.99 -2.38
CA THR A 40 8.76 -2.48 -2.06
C THR A 40 9.30 -3.49 -3.07
N LEU A 41 8.44 -4.29 -3.70
CA LEU A 41 8.81 -5.24 -4.76
C LEU A 41 9.02 -4.54 -6.13
N LEU A 42 8.19 -3.56 -6.50
CA LEU A 42 8.32 -2.76 -7.73
C LEU A 42 9.23 -1.53 -7.55
N ARG A 43 10.17 -1.57 -6.61
CA ARG A 43 11.10 -0.48 -6.22
C ARG A 43 11.84 0.18 -7.39
N GLU A 44 11.93 -0.45 -8.55
CA GLU A 44 12.57 0.11 -9.75
C GLU A 44 11.64 0.87 -10.71
N LYS A 45 10.31 0.68 -10.66
CA LYS A 45 9.36 1.33 -11.58
C LYS A 45 8.33 2.24 -10.91
N SER A 46 8.24 2.21 -9.58
CA SER A 46 7.28 3.01 -8.82
C SER A 46 7.80 4.43 -8.59
N TRP A 47 7.69 5.28 -9.62
CA TRP A 47 7.65 6.77 -9.75
C TRP A 47 7.82 7.74 -8.53
N TRP A 48 8.08 7.32 -7.29
CA TRP A 48 8.28 8.19 -6.11
C TRP A 48 9.72 8.73 -6.06
N PRO A 49 9.95 10.02 -5.68
CA PRO A 49 11.17 10.75 -6.00
C PRO A 49 12.39 10.10 -5.39
N HIS A 50 13.32 9.75 -6.29
CA HIS A 50 14.72 9.49 -5.98
C HIS A 50 15.20 10.59 -5.02
N ARG A 51 15.68 10.21 -3.83
CA ARG A 51 16.52 11.10 -3.03
C ARG A 51 17.65 11.55 -3.96
N PRO A 52 17.83 12.86 -4.25
CA PRO A 52 19.01 13.29 -4.96
C PRO A 52 20.19 12.83 -4.11
N LYS A 53 20.97 11.93 -4.71
CA LYS A 53 22.26 11.46 -4.21
C LYS A 53 22.97 12.69 -3.67
N LYS A 54 23.21 12.74 -2.34
CA LYS A 54 24.03 13.78 -1.75
C LYS A 54 25.29 13.81 -2.59
N MET A 55 25.46 14.89 -3.35
CA MET A 55 26.68 15.15 -4.07
C MET A 55 27.65 15.49 -2.95
N ASP A 56 28.34 14.47 -2.46
CA ASP A 56 29.44 14.61 -1.54
C ASP A 56 30.48 15.41 -2.31
N ILE A 57 30.47 16.73 -2.13
CA ILE A 57 31.54 17.62 -2.59
C ILE A 57 32.75 17.25 -1.75
N HIS A 58 33.43 16.24 -2.27
CA HIS A 58 34.85 16.03 -2.24
C HIS A 58 35.59 17.36 -2.02
N GLY A 59 36.20 17.48 -0.85
CA GLY A 59 37.48 18.15 -0.69
C GLY A 59 37.58 19.57 -1.23
N SER A 60 36.80 20.52 -0.68
CA SER A 60 37.33 21.88 -0.61
C SER A 60 38.37 21.91 0.51
N GLY A 61 39.58 21.51 0.12
CA GLY A 61 40.76 21.47 0.96
C GLY A 61 41.01 22.82 1.59
N ARG A 62 40.93 22.82 2.92
CA ARG A 62 41.74 23.70 3.76
C ARG A 62 43.19 23.65 3.25
N GLY A 63 43.78 24.80 2.93
CA GLY A 63 45.24 24.95 2.89
C GLY A 63 45.83 25.61 1.65
N ALA A 64 45.97 26.94 1.71
CA ALA A 64 47.01 27.76 1.04
C ALA A 64 46.67 29.24 1.35
N VAL A 65 46.73 29.67 2.62
CA VAL A 65 47.83 30.48 3.21
C VAL A 65 48.39 31.55 2.25
N ALA A 66 48.33 32.81 2.71
CA ALA A 66 48.86 34.05 2.12
C ALA A 66 50.33 33.94 1.65
N PRO A 67 50.77 34.80 0.72
CA PRO A 67 51.23 36.15 1.10
C PRO A 67 50.59 37.31 0.33
#